data_AF-R7G456-F1
#
_entry.id   AF-R7G456-F1
#
_cell.length_a   1.000
_cell.length_b   1.000
_cell.length_c   1.000
_cell.angle_alpha   90.00
_cell.angle_beta   90.00
_cell.angle_gamma   90.00
#
_symmetry.space_group_name_H-M   'P 1'
#
loop_
_entity.id
_entity.type
_entity.pdbx_description
1 polymer ?
#
loop_
_entity_poly.entity_id
_entity_poly.type
_entity_poly.pdbx_seq_one_letter_code
_entity_poly.pdbx_strand_id
1 'polypeptide(L)'
;MWHFLVIMVLGGRVRKQVFLSKEAFLRSKRLGKRNMRLLLVLHILFLMTYMASGLYAMNKLFQEDFVLRYCFMAVIELILWLLADIMVWIASSKGRLVYFAVNIISLYGCYYLWQIFQFPLENLLDQSIRLLFVLAYFGKTLLLFCCGLQFYQEPICYVWQRYERKRVDAEKEDQLMIDKLLKANEEAHQKRRSNYRIAKRAMKNMRIYTMLLVAVIYGGLLLFYLGGFVCKMIFQNDVLAMDYAQRFVLLTSLFSALIWSLPTILLFLNHAFARLSVVVVWGLQAFYYMKEATSVVQVIQHEHYSWLCLLVIVLFESVRIGCLWRLTHTLWKNPFLKVYWKLKKAEG
;
A
#
# COMPACT_ATOMS: atom_id res chain seq x y z
N MET A 1 14.48 14.44 -15.56
CA MET A 1 13.66 13.95 -14.42
C MET A 1 14.27 12.74 -13.69
N TRP A 2 14.86 11.76 -14.38
CA TRP A 2 15.50 10.59 -13.74
C TRP A 2 16.70 10.91 -12.84
N HIS A 3 17.49 11.93 -13.16
CA HIS A 3 18.61 12.37 -12.32
C HIS A 3 18.18 12.94 -10.96
N PHE A 4 16.98 13.53 -10.84
CA PHE A 4 16.45 13.99 -9.54
C PHE A 4 16.08 12.83 -8.62
N LEU A 5 15.59 11.72 -9.17
CA LEU A 5 15.30 10.50 -8.42
C LEU A 5 16.60 9.84 -7.90
N VAL A 6 17.64 9.78 -8.73
CA VAL A 6 18.95 9.22 -8.36
C VAL A 6 19.66 10.08 -7.29
N ILE A 7 19.55 11.41 -7.39
CA ILE A 7 20.10 12.34 -6.39
C ILE A 7 19.33 12.25 -5.06
N MET A 8 18.01 12.01 -5.05
CA MET A 8 17.29 11.69 -3.81
C MET A 8 17.66 10.31 -3.23
N VAL A 9 17.94 9.31 -4.10
CA VAL A 9 18.34 7.94 -3.71
C VAL A 9 19.73 7.89 -3.07
N LEU A 10 20.67 8.74 -3.49
CA LEU A 10 22.02 8.84 -2.91
C LEU A 10 22.16 9.95 -1.85
N GLY A 11 21.29 10.97 -1.89
CA GLY A 11 21.34 12.13 -1.01
C GLY A 11 20.61 11.98 0.33
N GLY A 12 19.86 10.88 0.52
CA GLY A 12 19.30 10.52 1.81
C GLY A 12 20.41 10.16 2.79
N ARG A 13 21.00 11.15 3.48
CA ARG A 13 21.92 10.91 4.59
C ARG A 13 21.28 9.90 5.52
N VAL A 14 21.81 8.66 5.54
CA VAL A 14 21.57 7.73 6.64
C VAL A 14 22.13 8.42 7.86
N ARG A 15 21.25 9.08 8.62
CA ARG A 15 21.61 9.86 9.79
C ARG A 15 22.07 8.85 10.84
N LYS A 16 23.34 8.40 10.82
CA LYS A 16 23.86 7.40 11.77
C LYS A 16 23.46 7.81 13.19
N GLN A 17 22.37 7.25 13.75
CA GLN A 17 22.08 7.49 15.15
C GLN A 17 23.12 6.73 15.95
N VAL A 18 23.81 7.49 16.80
CA VAL A 18 24.75 6.93 17.75
C VAL A 18 23.92 6.29 18.85
N PHE A 19 23.91 4.96 18.89
CA PHE A 19 23.30 4.22 20.00
C PHE A 19 24.30 4.18 21.15
N LEU A 20 23.98 4.89 22.23
CA LEU A 20 24.76 4.90 23.48
C LEU A 20 24.76 3.52 24.18
N SER A 21 23.78 2.65 23.89
CA SER A 21 23.66 1.31 24.48
C SER A 21 23.40 0.24 23.43
N LYS A 22 24.10 -0.90 23.58
CA LYS A 22 23.89 -2.12 22.78
C LYS A 22 22.45 -2.63 22.88
N GLU A 23 21.79 -2.47 24.03
CA GLU A 23 20.40 -2.89 24.21
C GLU A 23 19.43 -2.04 23.40
N ALA A 24 19.66 -0.73 23.33
CA ALA A 24 18.87 0.20 22.53
C ALA A 24 19.00 -0.12 21.03
N PHE A 25 20.23 -0.43 20.59
CA PHE A 25 20.49 -0.90 19.21
C PHE A 25 19.76 -2.21 18.90
N LEU A 26 19.86 -3.23 19.76
CA LEU A 26 19.18 -4.52 19.58
C LEU A 26 17.65 -4.38 19.60
N ARG A 27 17.10 -3.47 20.42
CA ARG A 27 15.67 -3.14 20.43
C ARG A 27 15.24 -2.49 19.11
N SER A 28 16.01 -1.52 18.61
CA SER A 28 15.76 -0.88 17.31
C SER A 28 15.83 -1.90 16.17
N LYS A 29 16.83 -2.79 16.17
CA LYS A 29 17.00 -3.86 15.18
C LYS A 29 15.82 -4.84 15.16
N ARG A 30 15.32 -5.27 16.34
CA ARG A 30 14.12 -6.12 16.44
C ARG A 30 12.87 -5.42 15.89
N LEU A 31 12.69 -4.14 16.22
CA LEU A 31 11.56 -3.35 15.72
C LEU A 31 11.65 -3.16 14.19
N GLY A 32 12.84 -2.86 13.67
CA GLY A 32 13.12 -2.77 12.24
C GLY A 32 12.79 -4.06 11.51
N LYS A 33 13.22 -5.22 12.04
CA LYS A 33 12.92 -6.54 11.46
C LYS A 33 11.42 -6.83 11.44
N ARG A 34 10.69 -6.49 12.51
CA ARG A 34 9.23 -6.64 12.55
C ARG A 34 8.53 -5.75 11.52
N ASN A 35 8.92 -4.47 11.44
CA ASN A 35 8.34 -3.53 10.48
C ASN A 35 8.62 -3.94 9.04
N MET A 36 9.85 -4.39 8.76
CA MET A 36 10.28 -4.90 7.46
C MET A 36 9.44 -6.11 7.05
N ARG A 37 9.25 -7.09 7.94
CA ARG A 37 8.41 -8.27 7.67
C ARG A 37 6.96 -7.90 7.38
N LEU A 38 6.38 -6.97 8.15
CA LEU A 38 5.03 -6.49 7.88
C LEU A 38 4.94 -5.78 6.51
N LEU A 39 5.94 -4.98 6.15
CA LEU A 39 6.00 -4.34 4.83
C LEU A 39 6.07 -5.37 3.70
N LEU A 40 6.87 -6.43 3.86
CA LEU A 40 6.96 -7.54 2.89
C LEU A 40 5.63 -8.29 2.75
N VAL A 41 4.92 -8.54 3.85
CA VAL A 41 3.58 -9.15 3.78
C VAL A 41 2.61 -8.27 2.99
N LEU A 42 2.60 -6.96 3.28
CA LEU A 42 1.77 -5.99 2.53
C LEU A 42 2.14 -5.97 1.03
N HIS A 43 3.44 -6.05 0.74
CA HIS A 43 3.95 -6.08 -0.61
C HIS A 43 3.50 -7.33 -1.39
N ILE A 44 3.58 -8.52 -0.78
CA ILE A 44 3.10 -9.78 -1.39
C ILE A 44 1.58 -9.72 -1.63
N LEU A 45 0.80 -9.28 -0.64
CA LEU A 45 -0.65 -9.12 -0.77
C LEU A 45 -1.01 -8.17 -1.92
N PHE A 46 -0.26 -7.07 -2.07
CA PHE A 46 -0.41 -6.15 -3.17
C PHE A 46 -0.07 -6.81 -4.52
N LEU A 47 1.05 -7.54 -4.61
CA LEU A 47 1.47 -8.24 -5.82
C LEU A 47 0.41 -9.22 -6.32
N MET A 48 -0.14 -10.03 -5.40
CA MET A 48 -1.23 -10.97 -5.71
C MET A 48 -2.46 -10.24 -6.27
N THR A 49 -2.83 -9.11 -5.65
CA THR A 49 -3.97 -8.28 -6.09
C THR A 49 -3.73 -7.68 -7.46
N TYR A 50 -2.53 -7.14 -7.68
CA TYR A 50 -2.10 -6.57 -8.95
C TYR A 50 -2.18 -7.62 -10.06
N MET A 51 -1.62 -8.82 -9.84
CA MET A 51 -1.65 -9.90 -10.84
C MET A 51 -3.07 -10.37 -11.13
N ALA A 52 -3.91 -10.56 -10.10
CA ALA A 52 -5.30 -10.94 -10.29
C ALA A 52 -6.10 -9.88 -11.08
N SER A 53 -5.91 -8.60 -10.75
CA SER A 53 -6.54 -7.49 -11.47
C SER A 53 -6.05 -7.39 -12.92
N GLY A 54 -4.77 -7.65 -13.16
CA GLY A 54 -4.19 -7.58 -14.48
C GLY A 54 -4.59 -8.75 -15.37
N LEU A 55 -4.69 -9.97 -14.82
CA LEU A 55 -5.27 -11.12 -15.52
C LEU A 55 -6.71 -10.86 -15.93
N TYR A 56 -7.52 -10.30 -15.03
CA TYR A 56 -8.90 -9.94 -15.33
C TYR A 56 -8.97 -8.90 -16.47
N ALA A 57 -8.18 -7.83 -16.38
CA ALA A 57 -8.14 -6.79 -17.40
C ALA A 57 -7.67 -7.35 -18.75
N MET A 58 -6.65 -8.21 -18.75
CA MET A 58 -6.10 -8.80 -19.97
C MET A 58 -7.10 -9.72 -20.65
N ASN A 59 -7.80 -10.55 -19.87
CA ASN A 59 -8.83 -11.46 -20.37
C ASN A 59 -10.06 -10.72 -20.93
N LYS A 60 -10.29 -9.47 -20.52
CA LYS A 60 -11.39 -8.63 -21.01
C LYS A 60 -11.00 -7.74 -22.19
N LEU A 61 -9.75 -7.26 -22.25
CA LEU A 61 -9.30 -6.27 -23.21
C LEU A 61 -8.56 -6.85 -24.42
N PHE A 62 -8.04 -8.08 -24.34
CA PHE A 62 -7.14 -8.65 -25.36
C PHE A 62 -7.48 -10.09 -25.73
N GLN A 63 -7.00 -10.51 -26.90
CA GLN A 63 -7.11 -11.87 -27.43
C GLN A 63 -6.26 -12.89 -26.63
N GLU A 64 -6.59 -14.18 -26.73
CA GLU A 64 -6.00 -15.27 -25.93
C GLU A 64 -4.46 -15.32 -25.97
N ASP A 65 -3.84 -15.04 -27.13
CA ASP A 65 -2.38 -15.04 -27.28
C ASP A 65 -1.69 -13.98 -26.41
N PHE A 66 -2.31 -12.82 -26.24
CA PHE A 66 -1.79 -11.76 -25.37
C PHE A 66 -1.98 -12.11 -23.89
N VAL A 67 -3.09 -12.77 -23.55
CA VAL A 67 -3.35 -13.26 -22.19
C VAL A 67 -2.28 -14.27 -21.78
N LEU A 68 -1.93 -15.23 -22.66
CA LEU A 68 -0.90 -16.24 -22.36
C LEU A 68 0.48 -15.61 -22.13
N ARG A 69 0.88 -14.64 -22.97
CA ARG A 69 2.12 -13.88 -22.79
C ARG A 69 2.13 -13.10 -21.49
N TYR A 70 1.00 -12.47 -21.13
CA TYR A 70 0.86 -11.77 -19.87
C TYR A 70 0.97 -12.73 -18.67
N CYS A 71 0.28 -13.87 -18.71
CA CYS A 71 0.38 -14.91 -17.68
C CYS A 71 1.83 -15.35 -17.44
N PHE A 72 2.57 -15.62 -18.52
CA PHE A 72 3.96 -16.04 -18.42
C PHE A 72 4.84 -14.97 -17.77
N MET A 73 4.70 -13.71 -18.20
CA MET A 73 5.43 -12.58 -17.62
C MET A 73 5.06 -12.33 -16.15
N ALA A 74 3.77 -12.44 -15.82
CA ALA A 74 3.26 -12.31 -14.46
C ALA A 74 3.85 -13.37 -13.53
N VAL A 75 3.96 -14.62 -13.99
CA VAL A 75 4.59 -15.72 -13.24
C VAL A 75 6.07 -15.46 -13.02
N ILE A 76 6.82 -15.05 -14.05
CA ILE A 76 8.24 -14.70 -13.91
C ILE A 76 8.41 -13.56 -12.92
N GLU A 77 7.62 -12.50 -13.06
CA GLU A 77 7.67 -11.36 -12.16
C GLU A 77 7.35 -11.75 -10.72
N LEU A 78 6.36 -12.62 -10.50
CA LEU A 78 6.02 -13.13 -9.17
C LEU A 78 7.20 -13.91 -8.56
N ILE A 79 7.87 -14.77 -9.34
CA ILE A 79 9.03 -15.52 -8.87
C ILE A 79 10.18 -14.57 -8.48
N LEU A 80 10.47 -13.57 -9.32
CA LEU A 80 11.51 -12.57 -9.05
C LEU A 80 11.23 -11.80 -7.77
N TRP A 81 9.97 -11.38 -7.56
CA TRP A 81 9.57 -10.67 -6.35
C TRP A 81 9.61 -11.56 -5.10
N LEU A 82 9.16 -12.82 -5.20
CA LEU A 82 9.25 -13.77 -4.10
C LEU A 82 10.69 -14.02 -3.67
N LEU A 83 11.61 -14.19 -4.63
CA LEU A 83 13.03 -14.33 -4.34
C LEU A 83 13.60 -13.09 -3.65
N ALA A 84 13.28 -11.90 -4.15
CA ALA A 84 13.69 -10.64 -3.52
C ALA A 84 13.14 -10.50 -2.09
N ASP A 85 11.85 -10.80 -1.89
CA ASP A 85 11.18 -10.72 -0.60
C ASP A 85 11.78 -11.71 0.41
N ILE A 86 12.09 -12.94 0.00
CA ILE A 86 12.77 -13.94 0.84
C ILE A 86 14.15 -13.45 1.26
N MET A 87 14.94 -12.88 0.34
CA MET A 87 16.27 -12.36 0.65
C MET A 87 16.22 -11.19 1.64
N VAL A 88 15.23 -10.30 1.49
CA VAL A 88 14.99 -9.21 2.44
C VAL A 88 14.49 -9.77 3.78
N TRP A 89 13.60 -10.77 3.78
CA TRP A 89 13.04 -11.41 4.97
C TRP A 89 14.11 -12.01 5.90
N ILE A 90 15.13 -12.63 5.29
CA ILE A 90 16.29 -13.21 5.97
C ILE A 90 17.25 -12.11 6.47
N ALA A 91 17.01 -10.84 6.15
CA ALA A 91 17.86 -9.70 6.49
C ALA A 91 19.27 -9.81 5.87
N SER A 92 19.37 -10.39 4.67
CA SER A 92 20.63 -10.39 3.91
C SER A 92 20.95 -8.98 3.42
N SER A 93 22.20 -8.52 3.58
CA SER A 93 22.64 -7.22 3.07
C SER A 93 22.52 -7.12 1.55
N LYS A 94 22.71 -8.25 0.85
CA LYS A 94 22.51 -8.41 -0.59
C LYS A 94 21.04 -8.33 -0.98
N GLY A 95 20.12 -8.69 -0.09
CA GLY A 95 18.68 -8.65 -0.33
C GLY A 95 18.17 -7.25 -0.67
N ARG A 96 18.74 -6.19 -0.09
CA ARG A 96 18.38 -4.80 -0.43
C ARG A 96 18.74 -4.43 -1.88
N LEU A 97 19.91 -4.88 -2.32
CA LEU A 97 20.38 -4.63 -3.69
C LEU A 97 19.53 -5.40 -4.69
N VAL A 98 19.23 -6.67 -4.40
CA VAL A 98 18.34 -7.49 -5.23
C VAL A 98 16.95 -6.88 -5.30
N TYR A 99 16.37 -6.45 -4.16
CA TYR A 99 15.08 -5.76 -4.14
C TYR A 99 15.11 -4.50 -5.01
N PHE A 100 16.16 -3.69 -4.91
CA PHE A 100 16.29 -2.47 -5.73
C PHE A 100 16.48 -2.79 -7.23
N ALA A 101 17.25 -3.81 -7.58
CA ALA A 101 17.41 -4.26 -8.96
C ALA A 101 16.08 -4.74 -9.55
N VAL A 102 15.32 -5.55 -8.80
CA VAL A 102 13.98 -6.00 -9.22
C VAL A 102 13.00 -4.82 -9.35
N ASN A 103 13.09 -3.78 -8.51
CA ASN A 103 12.32 -2.55 -8.73
C ASN A 103 12.64 -1.87 -10.07
N ILE A 104 13.93 -1.77 -10.43
CA ILE A 104 14.36 -1.18 -11.70
C ILE A 104 13.90 -2.03 -12.89
N ILE A 105 13.98 -3.35 -12.78
CA ILE A 105 13.49 -4.26 -13.83
C ILE A 105 11.96 -4.15 -13.94
N SER A 106 11.25 -4.01 -12.82
CA SER A 106 9.79 -3.85 -12.83
C SER A 106 9.37 -2.52 -13.49
N LEU A 107 10.19 -1.45 -13.38
CA LEU A 107 10.00 -0.19 -14.13
C LEU A 107 10.07 -0.39 -15.65
N TYR A 108 10.80 -1.39 -16.13
CA TYR A 108 10.85 -1.72 -17.56
C TYR A 108 9.49 -2.18 -18.09
N GLY A 109 8.60 -2.64 -17.22
CA GLY A 109 7.23 -2.95 -17.61
C GLY A 109 6.40 -1.72 -18.01
N CYS A 110 6.86 -0.48 -17.76
CA CYS A 110 6.24 0.73 -18.29
C CYS A 110 6.21 0.72 -19.83
N TYR A 111 7.12 -0.02 -20.47
CA TYR A 111 7.09 -0.27 -21.91
C TYR A 111 5.82 -1.03 -22.33
N TYR A 112 5.31 -1.96 -21.52
CA TYR A 112 4.06 -2.66 -21.82
C TYR A 112 2.84 -1.76 -21.69
N LEU A 113 2.86 -0.75 -20.81
CA LEU A 113 1.80 0.26 -20.76
C LEU A 113 1.67 1.02 -22.08
N TRP A 114 2.79 1.34 -22.72
CA TRP A 114 2.79 1.99 -24.03
C TRP A 114 2.07 1.14 -25.08
N GLN A 115 2.31 -0.17 -25.11
CA GLN A 115 1.64 -1.09 -26.02
C GLN A 115 0.12 -1.14 -25.78
N ILE A 116 -0.33 -1.07 -24.53
CA ILE A 116 -1.76 -1.06 -24.16
C ILE A 116 -2.48 0.19 -24.66
N PHE A 117 -1.79 1.34 -24.72
CA PHE A 117 -2.37 2.57 -25.28
C PHE A 117 -2.50 2.55 -26.81
N GLN A 118 -1.72 1.70 -27.50
CA GLN A 118 -1.79 1.59 -28.95
C GLN A 118 -2.98 0.76 -29.44
N PHE A 119 -3.65 -0.01 -28.57
CA PHE A 119 -4.83 -0.75 -28.95
C PHE A 119 -6.07 0.17 -29.03
N PRO A 120 -6.74 0.24 -30.20
CA PRO A 120 -7.98 0.98 -30.34
C PRO A 120 -9.09 0.28 -29.52
N LEU A 121 -9.80 1.05 -28.70
CA LEU A 121 -10.93 0.57 -27.90
C LEU A 121 -12.16 1.37 -28.30
N GLU A 122 -13.17 0.69 -28.82
CA GLU A 122 -14.41 1.30 -29.32
C GLU A 122 -15.40 1.58 -28.18
N ASN A 123 -15.43 0.74 -27.14
CA ASN A 123 -16.38 0.88 -26.03
C ASN A 123 -15.84 1.73 -24.87
N LEU A 124 -16.72 2.56 -24.31
CA LEU A 124 -16.45 3.42 -23.15
C LEU A 124 -16.13 2.61 -21.87
N LEU A 125 -16.67 1.39 -21.76
CA LEU A 125 -16.41 0.46 -20.66
C LEU A 125 -14.97 -0.07 -20.73
N ASP A 126 -14.51 -0.45 -21.93
CA ASP A 126 -13.16 -0.96 -22.15
C ASP A 126 -12.11 0.13 -21.93
N GLN A 127 -12.42 1.37 -22.30
CA GLN A 127 -11.57 2.53 -21.98
C GLN A 127 -11.43 2.77 -20.47
N SER A 128 -12.51 2.50 -19.70
CA SER A 128 -12.50 2.60 -18.24
C SER A 128 -11.60 1.52 -17.62
N ILE A 129 -11.69 0.28 -18.10
CA ILE A 129 -10.83 -0.83 -17.68
C ILE A 129 -9.36 -0.57 -18.02
N ARG A 130 -9.07 0.03 -19.19
CA ARG A 130 -7.72 0.45 -19.57
C ARG A 130 -7.16 1.50 -18.59
N LEU A 131 -7.95 2.51 -18.23
CA LEU A 131 -7.54 3.53 -17.25
C LEU A 131 -7.25 2.89 -15.88
N LEU A 132 -8.10 1.96 -15.45
CA LEU A 132 -7.92 1.21 -14.21
C LEU A 132 -6.62 0.41 -14.22
N PHE A 133 -6.31 -0.25 -15.34
CA PHE A 133 -5.06 -1.01 -15.51
C PHE A 133 -3.82 -0.09 -15.49
N VAL A 134 -3.89 1.08 -16.13
CA VAL A 134 -2.80 2.06 -16.11
C VAL A 134 -2.58 2.60 -14.70
N LEU A 135 -3.66 2.91 -13.97
CA LEU A 135 -3.59 3.35 -12.57
C LEU A 135 -3.07 2.23 -11.66
N ALA A 136 -3.45 0.98 -11.91
CA ALA A 136 -2.94 -0.20 -11.21
C ALA A 136 -1.42 -0.32 -11.35
N TYR A 137 -0.95 -0.21 -12.58
CA TYR A 137 0.45 -0.31 -12.93
C TYR A 137 1.25 0.86 -12.36
N PHE A 138 0.76 2.09 -12.51
CA PHE A 138 1.40 3.27 -11.94
C PHE A 138 1.44 3.22 -10.41
N GLY A 139 0.33 2.79 -9.79
CA GLY A 139 0.23 2.55 -8.36
C GLY A 139 1.24 1.52 -7.86
N LYS A 140 1.40 0.40 -8.58
CA LYS A 140 2.44 -0.61 -8.33
C LYS A 140 3.82 0.02 -8.36
N THR A 141 4.19 0.70 -9.43
CA THR A 141 5.51 1.31 -9.58
C THR A 141 5.82 2.31 -8.46
N LEU A 142 4.84 3.14 -8.10
CA LEU A 142 4.99 4.14 -7.06
C LEU A 142 5.10 3.50 -5.66
N LEU A 143 4.35 2.42 -5.41
CA LEU A 143 4.42 1.64 -4.18
C LEU A 143 5.74 0.92 -4.01
N LEU A 144 6.18 0.25 -5.06
CA LEU A 144 7.46 -0.43 -5.18
C LEU A 144 8.62 0.53 -4.89
N PHE A 145 8.58 1.71 -5.51
CA PHE A 145 9.52 2.78 -5.25
C PHE A 145 9.48 3.27 -3.79
N CYS A 146 8.29 3.48 -3.23
CA CYS A 146 8.13 3.87 -1.82
C CYS A 146 8.70 2.82 -0.87
N CYS A 147 8.42 1.54 -1.09
CA CYS A 147 8.97 0.42 -0.31
C CYS A 147 10.51 0.36 -0.41
N GLY A 148 11.04 0.53 -1.63
CA GLY A 148 12.48 0.62 -1.89
C GLY A 148 13.16 1.73 -1.09
N LEU A 149 12.59 2.94 -1.10
CA LEU A 149 13.11 4.08 -0.34
C LEU A 149 13.06 3.84 1.17
N GLN A 150 12.06 3.11 1.67
CA GLN A 150 11.92 2.83 3.10
C GLN A 150 13.01 1.91 3.66
N PHE A 151 13.63 1.05 2.83
CA PHE A 151 14.78 0.26 3.28
C PHE A 151 16.00 1.11 3.66
N TYR A 152 16.02 2.37 3.21
CA TYR A 152 17.05 3.35 3.53
C TYR A 152 16.65 4.30 4.66
N GLN A 153 15.40 4.23 5.15
CA GLN A 153 14.93 5.03 6.28
C GLN A 153 15.15 4.31 7.62
N GLU A 154 15.40 5.10 8.67
CA GLU A 154 15.47 4.59 10.03
C GLU A 154 14.04 4.33 10.55
N PRO A 155 13.77 3.20 11.23
CA PRO A 155 14.69 2.23 11.82
C PRO A 155 14.97 0.98 10.96
N ILE A 156 14.46 0.89 9.73
CA ILE A 156 14.55 -0.33 8.91
C ILE A 156 16.00 -0.58 8.47
N CYS A 157 16.77 0.47 8.17
CA CYS A 157 18.18 0.38 7.79
C CYS A 157 19.05 -0.38 8.83
N TYR A 158 18.72 -0.32 10.13
CA TYR A 158 19.50 -0.97 11.20
C TYR A 158 19.46 -2.50 11.17
N VAL A 159 18.51 -3.10 10.46
CA VAL A 159 18.43 -4.56 10.30
C VAL A 159 19.73 -5.13 9.73
N TRP A 160 20.37 -4.38 8.83
CA TRP A 160 21.59 -4.78 8.14
C TRP A 160 22.87 -4.18 8.73
N GLN A 161 22.75 -3.26 9.69
CA GLN A 161 23.92 -2.67 10.34
C GLN A 161 24.47 -3.61 11.42
N ARG A 162 25.80 -3.59 11.58
CA ARG A 162 26.50 -4.15 12.74
C ARG A 162 26.58 -3.09 13.82
N TYR A 163 26.60 -3.53 15.08
CA TYR A 163 26.83 -2.61 16.19
C TYR A 163 28.28 -2.13 16.15
N GLU A 164 28.50 -0.90 15.70
CA GLU A 164 29.78 -0.23 15.84
C GLU A 164 29.75 0.58 17.13
N ARG A 165 30.51 0.14 18.13
CA ARG A 165 30.81 0.96 19.30
C ARG A 165 31.83 2.00 18.83
N LYS A 166 31.41 3.20 18.43
CA LYS A 166 32.38 4.29 18.30
C LYS A 166 33.03 4.46 19.67
N ARG A 167 34.37 4.38 19.72
CA ARG A 167 35.11 4.75 20.93
C ARG A 167 34.73 6.18 21.25
N VAL A 168 34.28 6.35 22.47
CA VAL A 168 33.79 7.59 22.98
C VAL A 168 35.00 8.43 23.42
N ASP A 169 35.84 8.80 22.46
CA ASP A 169 37.04 9.61 22.70
C ASP A 169 36.78 11.09 22.39
N ALA A 170 35.51 11.51 22.41
CA ALA A 170 35.06 12.91 22.26
C ALA A 170 34.08 13.34 23.36
N GLU A 171 33.92 12.56 24.44
CA GLU A 171 32.94 12.84 25.51
C GLU A 171 33.40 13.93 26.51
N LYS A 172 34.69 14.30 26.53
CA LYS A 172 35.22 15.28 27.48
C LYS A 172 35.17 16.74 27.02
N GLU A 173 35.11 17.01 25.70
CA GLU A 173 34.98 18.39 25.19
C GLU A 173 33.51 18.84 25.02
N ASP A 174 32.59 17.92 24.73
CA ASP A 174 31.16 18.24 24.55
C ASP A 174 30.43 18.51 25.88
N GLN A 175 30.85 17.89 26.99
CA GLN A 175 30.18 18.03 28.30
C GLN A 175 30.21 19.48 28.84
N LEU A 176 31.24 20.26 28.52
CA LEU A 176 31.37 21.67 28.94
C LEU A 176 30.50 22.63 28.09
N MET A 177 30.19 22.27 26.84
CA MET A 177 29.31 23.03 25.93
C MET A 177 27.83 22.69 26.16
N ILE A 178 27.55 21.46 26.57
CA ILE A 178 26.23 20.91 26.90
C ILE A 178 25.62 21.56 28.14
N ASP A 179 26.41 21.84 29.19
CA ASP A 179 25.91 22.48 30.43
C ASP A 179 25.43 23.93 30.24
N LYS A 180 25.99 24.67 29.27
CA LYS A 180 25.51 26.01 28.91
C LYS A 180 24.26 26.00 28.03
N LEU A 181 24.04 24.95 27.22
CA LEU A 181 22.84 24.78 26.39
C LEU A 181 21.66 24.13 27.15
N LEU A 182 21.94 23.39 28.22
CA LEU A 182 20.96 22.68 29.06
C LEU A 182 19.98 23.60 29.79
N LYS A 183 20.42 24.78 30.25
CA LYS A 183 19.57 25.75 30.97
C LYS A 183 18.62 26.55 30.08
N ALA A 184 18.92 26.72 28.80
CA ALA A 184 18.11 27.55 27.89
C ALA A 184 16.88 26.82 27.30
N ASN A 185 16.76 25.50 27.52
CA ASN A 185 15.91 24.67 26.67
C ASN A 185 15.02 23.68 27.43
N GLU A 186 14.86 23.79 28.76
CA GLU A 186 14.01 22.88 29.54
C GLU A 186 12.55 22.91 29.07
N GLU A 187 12.00 24.09 28.79
CA GLU A 187 10.64 24.21 28.22
C GLU A 187 10.55 23.64 26.80
N ALA A 188 11.56 23.85 25.96
CA ALA A 188 11.59 23.28 24.63
C ALA A 188 11.85 21.76 24.64
N HIS A 189 12.59 21.25 25.62
CA HIS A 189 12.81 19.83 25.87
C HIS A 189 11.55 19.17 26.42
N GLN A 190 10.81 19.85 27.29
CA GLN A 190 9.51 19.41 27.79
C GLN A 190 8.45 19.43 26.69
N LYS A 191 8.44 20.48 25.85
CA LYS A 191 7.61 20.56 24.64
C LYS A 191 7.99 19.48 23.63
N ARG A 192 9.28 19.24 23.36
CA ARG A 192 9.77 18.12 22.52
C ARG A 192 9.41 16.76 23.10
N ARG A 193 9.52 16.54 24.42
CA ARG A 193 9.10 15.29 25.07
C ARG A 193 7.59 15.07 24.97
N SER A 194 6.79 16.11 25.20
CA SER A 194 5.33 16.02 25.07
C SER A 194 4.92 15.72 23.62
N ASN A 195 5.52 16.42 22.65
CA ASN A 195 5.34 16.19 21.22
C ASN A 195 5.79 14.78 20.82
N TYR A 196 6.91 14.30 21.36
CA TYR A 196 7.40 12.94 21.13
C TYR A 196 6.44 11.87 21.67
N ARG A 197 5.87 12.06 22.87
CA ARG A 197 4.85 11.16 23.43
C ARG A 197 3.58 11.14 22.58
N ILE A 198 3.13 12.30 22.12
CA ILE A 198 1.97 12.45 21.22
C ILE A 198 2.25 11.76 19.88
N ALA A 199 3.41 12.02 19.27
CA ALA A 199 3.84 11.41 18.02
C ALA A 199 3.92 9.88 18.15
N LYS A 200 4.45 9.36 19.26
CA LYS A 200 4.50 7.92 19.53
C LYS A 200 3.13 7.28 19.62
N ARG A 201 2.16 7.94 20.28
CA ARG A 201 0.76 7.47 20.31
C ARG A 201 0.10 7.55 18.93
N ALA A 202 0.33 8.64 18.19
CA ALA A 202 -0.17 8.79 16.83
C ALA A 202 0.36 7.68 15.89
N MET A 203 1.67 7.39 15.92
CA MET A 203 2.28 6.31 15.14
C MET A 203 1.72 4.92 15.52
N LYS A 204 1.47 4.67 16.82
CA LYS A 204 0.82 3.42 17.25
C LYS A 204 -0.59 3.32 16.66
N ASN A 205 -1.37 4.39 16.75
CA ASN A 205 -2.74 4.43 16.23
C ASN A 205 -2.75 4.27 14.70
N MET A 206 -1.85 4.94 13.96
CA MET A 206 -1.72 4.77 12.50
C MET A 206 -1.53 3.31 12.13
N ARG A 207 -0.62 2.59 12.82
CA ARG A 207 -0.39 1.17 12.56
C ARG A 207 -1.62 0.31 12.84
N ILE A 208 -2.39 0.60 13.89
CA ILE A 208 -3.64 -0.11 14.17
C ILE A 208 -4.63 0.10 13.03
N TYR A 209 -4.82 1.36 12.59
CA TYR A 209 -5.70 1.65 11.46
C TYR A 209 -5.23 1.00 10.16
N THR A 210 -3.92 0.98 9.89
CA THR A 210 -3.35 0.24 8.76
C THR A 210 -3.74 -1.23 8.81
N MET A 211 -3.55 -1.90 9.95
CA MET A 211 -3.87 -3.33 10.06
C MET A 211 -5.38 -3.59 9.92
N LEU A 212 -6.22 -2.72 10.48
CA LEU A 212 -7.68 -2.80 10.31
C LEU A 212 -8.09 -2.57 8.85
N LEU A 213 -7.45 -1.62 8.16
CA LEU A 213 -7.71 -1.33 6.76
C LEU A 213 -7.35 -2.54 5.89
N VAL A 214 -6.19 -3.15 6.13
CA VAL A 214 -5.77 -4.41 5.48
C VAL A 214 -6.79 -5.53 5.74
N ALA A 215 -7.22 -5.68 6.99
CA ALA A 215 -8.20 -6.70 7.35
C ALA A 215 -9.55 -6.49 6.63
N VAL A 216 -10.04 -5.25 6.52
CA VAL A 216 -11.28 -4.96 5.80
C VAL A 216 -11.13 -5.16 4.29
N ILE A 217 -10.01 -4.75 3.71
CA ILE A 217 -9.77 -4.86 2.26
C ILE A 217 -9.60 -6.33 1.85
N TYR A 218 -8.66 -7.04 2.47
CA TYR A 218 -8.28 -8.39 2.07
C TYR A 218 -9.16 -9.45 2.73
N GLY A 219 -9.50 -9.26 4.00
CA GLY A 219 -10.46 -10.13 4.69
C GLY A 219 -11.87 -9.98 4.13
N GLY A 220 -12.26 -8.76 3.75
CA GLY A 220 -13.50 -8.52 3.01
C GLY A 220 -13.55 -9.28 1.70
N LEU A 221 -12.46 -9.27 0.93
CA LEU A 221 -12.38 -10.01 -0.33
C LEU A 221 -12.64 -11.53 -0.15
N LEU A 222 -12.06 -12.15 0.88
CA LEU A 222 -12.31 -13.56 1.21
C LEU A 222 -13.76 -13.78 1.68
N LEU A 223 -14.27 -12.92 2.57
CA LEU A 223 -15.63 -13.02 3.08
C LEU A 223 -16.68 -12.87 1.98
N PHE A 224 -16.48 -11.94 1.06
CA PHE A 224 -17.40 -11.73 -0.06
C PHE A 224 -17.32 -12.83 -1.10
N TYR A 225 -16.14 -13.41 -1.33
CA TYR A 225 -15.99 -14.62 -2.14
C TYR A 225 -16.81 -15.78 -1.57
N LEU A 226 -16.64 -16.07 -0.28
CA LEU A 226 -17.39 -17.13 0.43
C LEU A 226 -18.88 -16.82 0.48
N GLY A 227 -19.26 -15.58 0.75
CA GLY A 227 -20.65 -15.13 0.77
C GLY A 227 -21.35 -15.30 -0.58
N GLY A 228 -20.67 -14.95 -1.68
CA GLY A 228 -21.18 -15.18 -3.04
C GLY A 228 -21.39 -16.67 -3.34
N PHE A 229 -20.46 -17.53 -2.89
CA PHE A 229 -20.62 -18.98 -3.00
C PHE A 229 -21.84 -19.50 -2.22
N VAL A 230 -22.07 -19.01 -0.99
CA VAL A 230 -23.25 -19.35 -0.19
C VAL A 230 -24.53 -18.86 -0.87
N CYS A 231 -24.55 -17.64 -1.41
CA CYS A 231 -25.69 -17.12 -2.16
C CYS A 231 -26.04 -18.01 -3.36
N LYS A 232 -25.02 -18.48 -4.10
CA LYS A 232 -25.22 -19.44 -5.21
C LYS A 232 -25.86 -20.75 -4.75
N MET A 233 -25.46 -21.25 -3.59
CA MET A 233 -26.03 -22.49 -3.02
C MET A 233 -27.48 -22.32 -2.55
N ILE A 234 -27.86 -21.14 -2.05
CA ILE A 234 -29.21 -20.83 -1.56
C ILE A 234 -30.16 -20.52 -2.73
N PHE A 235 -29.72 -19.73 -3.70
CA PHE A 235 -30.53 -19.27 -4.83
C PHE A 235 -30.27 -20.09 -6.10
N GLN A 236 -30.54 -21.40 -6.02
CA GLN A 236 -30.30 -22.36 -7.11
C GLN A 236 -31.11 -22.10 -8.39
N ASN A 237 -32.19 -21.32 -8.30
CA ASN A 237 -33.00 -20.97 -9.47
C ASN A 237 -32.42 -19.78 -10.26
N ASP A 238 -31.53 -18.98 -9.64
CA ASP A 238 -30.98 -17.73 -10.18
C ASP A 238 -29.45 -17.81 -10.33
N VAL A 239 -28.91 -18.99 -10.65
CA VAL A 239 -27.45 -19.26 -10.65
C VAL A 239 -26.66 -18.28 -11.53
N LEU A 240 -27.15 -17.98 -12.73
CA LEU A 240 -26.49 -17.06 -13.65
C LEU A 240 -26.43 -15.63 -13.09
N ALA A 241 -27.51 -15.19 -12.47
CA ALA A 241 -27.59 -13.87 -11.85
C ALA A 241 -26.70 -13.79 -10.60
N MET A 242 -26.60 -14.87 -9.82
CA MET A 242 -25.68 -14.95 -8.67
C MET A 242 -24.21 -15.00 -9.10
N ASP A 243 -23.89 -15.69 -10.19
CA ASP A 243 -22.54 -15.72 -10.77
C ASP A 243 -22.11 -14.32 -11.24
N TYR A 244 -23.03 -13.56 -11.84
CA TYR A 244 -22.79 -12.16 -12.20
C TYR A 244 -22.53 -11.30 -10.95
N ALA A 245 -23.41 -11.38 -9.94
CA ALA A 245 -23.27 -10.63 -8.69
C ALA A 245 -21.93 -10.93 -7.99
N GLN A 246 -21.54 -12.21 -7.93
CA GLN A 246 -20.28 -12.63 -7.33
C GLN A 246 -19.08 -12.06 -8.09
N ARG A 247 -19.05 -12.17 -9.43
CA ARG A 247 -17.98 -11.59 -10.26
C ARG A 247 -17.88 -10.08 -10.08
N PHE A 248 -19.02 -9.41 -10.00
CA PHE A 248 -19.09 -7.97 -9.77
C PHE A 248 -18.46 -7.54 -8.44
N VAL A 249 -18.90 -8.17 -7.35
CA VAL A 249 -18.40 -7.87 -5.98
C VAL A 249 -16.91 -8.20 -5.86
N LEU A 250 -16.45 -9.27 -6.52
CA LEU A 250 -15.02 -9.62 -6.56
C LEU A 250 -14.20 -8.57 -7.29
N LEU A 251 -14.67 -8.12 -8.46
CA LEU A 251 -13.97 -7.12 -9.26
C LEU A 251 -13.85 -5.78 -8.53
N THR A 252 -14.95 -5.31 -7.98
CA THR A 252 -15.00 -4.06 -7.22
C THR A 252 -14.14 -4.14 -5.96
N SER A 253 -14.10 -5.30 -5.29
CA SER A 253 -13.21 -5.57 -4.15
C SER A 253 -11.73 -5.59 -4.55
N LEU A 254 -11.38 -6.22 -5.67
CA LEU A 254 -10.02 -6.22 -6.22
C LEU A 254 -9.56 -4.82 -6.59
N PHE A 255 -10.41 -4.05 -7.28
CA PHE A 255 -10.13 -2.65 -7.61
C PHE A 255 -9.88 -1.82 -6.35
N SER A 256 -10.70 -2.03 -5.32
CA SER A 256 -10.55 -1.32 -4.05
C SER A 256 -9.26 -1.71 -3.35
N ALA A 257 -8.92 -3.00 -3.31
CA ALA A 257 -7.66 -3.46 -2.74
C ALA A 257 -6.44 -2.83 -3.42
N LEU A 258 -6.50 -2.71 -4.74
CA LEU A 258 -5.49 -2.07 -5.55
C LEU A 258 -5.35 -0.57 -5.23
N ILE A 259 -6.41 0.23 -5.25
CA ILE A 259 -6.29 1.68 -5.00
C ILE A 259 -5.97 2.00 -3.53
N TRP A 260 -6.45 1.19 -2.59
CA TRP A 260 -6.23 1.41 -1.16
C TRP A 260 -4.85 0.94 -0.66
N SER A 261 -4.11 0.16 -1.46
CA SER A 261 -2.77 -0.31 -1.11
C SER A 261 -1.76 0.83 -0.86
N LEU A 262 -1.80 1.90 -1.67
CA LEU A 262 -0.94 3.08 -1.51
C LEU A 262 -1.20 3.84 -0.20
N PRO A 263 -2.45 4.26 0.12
CA PRO A 263 -2.75 4.81 1.43
C PRO A 263 -2.36 3.88 2.59
N THR A 264 -2.58 2.58 2.45
CA THR A 264 -2.25 1.58 3.48
C THR A 264 -0.76 1.61 3.80
N ILE A 265 0.09 1.56 2.77
CA ILE A 265 1.54 1.60 2.92
C ILE A 265 1.99 2.97 3.44
N LEU A 266 1.46 4.08 2.92
CA LEU A 266 1.80 5.42 3.42
C LEU A 266 1.41 5.62 4.90
N LEU A 267 0.28 5.06 5.34
CA LEU A 267 -0.15 5.06 6.74
C LEU A 267 0.77 4.20 7.60
N PHE A 268 1.16 3.01 7.13
CA PHE A 268 2.10 2.15 7.82
C PHE A 268 3.43 2.86 8.10
N LEU A 269 3.90 3.60 7.09
CA LEU A 269 5.14 4.37 7.09
C LEU A 269 5.00 5.73 7.78
N ASN A 270 3.78 6.12 8.19
CA ASN A 270 3.47 7.41 8.81
C ASN A 270 3.88 8.60 7.93
N HIS A 271 3.78 8.47 6.61
CA HIS A 271 4.19 9.48 5.63
C HIS A 271 3.29 10.72 5.68
N ALA A 272 3.83 11.90 5.35
CA ALA A 272 3.06 13.16 5.37
C ALA A 272 1.91 13.14 4.34
N PHE A 273 2.15 12.55 3.17
CA PHE A 273 1.14 12.38 2.11
C PHE A 273 0.06 11.33 2.40
N ALA A 274 0.16 10.58 3.51
CA ALA A 274 -0.83 9.55 3.84
C ALA A 274 -2.26 10.12 3.95
N ARG A 275 -2.40 11.37 4.39
CA ARG A 275 -3.72 12.03 4.46
C ARG A 275 -4.26 12.34 3.06
N LEU A 276 -3.41 12.87 2.18
CA LEU A 276 -3.81 13.24 0.82
C LEU A 276 -4.18 12.00 0.00
N SER A 277 -3.41 10.92 0.13
CA SER A 277 -3.68 9.67 -0.60
C SER A 277 -5.03 9.06 -0.23
N VAL A 278 -5.45 9.10 1.04
CA VAL A 278 -6.78 8.61 1.44
C VAL A 278 -7.90 9.42 0.76
N VAL A 279 -7.76 10.75 0.63
CA VAL A 279 -8.76 11.59 -0.05
C VAL A 279 -8.81 11.26 -1.54
N VAL A 280 -7.66 11.16 -2.20
CA VAL A 280 -7.57 10.82 -3.64
C VAL A 280 -8.22 9.47 -3.92
N VAL A 281 -7.96 8.47 -3.07
CA VAL A 281 -8.51 7.13 -3.22
C VAL A 281 -10.03 7.10 -3.04
N TRP A 282 -10.58 7.87 -2.10
CA TRP A 282 -12.04 8.03 -2.02
C TRP A 282 -12.63 8.64 -3.30
N GLY A 283 -11.95 9.63 -3.91
CA GLY A 283 -12.38 10.21 -5.18
C GLY A 283 -12.36 9.19 -6.33
N LEU A 284 -11.30 8.40 -6.43
CA LEU A 284 -11.19 7.31 -7.42
C LEU A 284 -12.25 6.23 -7.21
N GLN A 285 -12.51 5.85 -5.95
CA GLN A 285 -13.55 4.89 -5.61
C GLN A 285 -14.94 5.40 -6.00
N ALA A 286 -15.26 6.65 -5.70
CA ALA A 286 -16.53 7.26 -6.06
C ALA A 286 -16.71 7.34 -7.59
N PHE A 287 -15.66 7.77 -8.31
CA PHE A 287 -15.68 7.80 -9.76
C PHE A 287 -15.94 6.42 -10.38
N TYR A 288 -15.27 5.39 -9.86
CA TYR A 288 -15.47 4.01 -10.29
C TYR A 288 -16.91 3.54 -10.07
N TYR A 289 -17.48 3.75 -8.87
CA TYR A 289 -18.86 3.38 -8.61
C TYR A 289 -19.87 4.14 -9.47
N MET A 290 -19.64 5.43 -9.74
CA MET A 290 -20.51 6.21 -10.62
C MET A 290 -20.54 5.65 -12.04
N LYS A 291 -19.39 5.21 -12.56
CA LYS A 291 -19.30 4.58 -13.88
C LYS A 291 -19.95 3.19 -13.90
N GLU A 292 -19.75 2.42 -12.84
CA GLU A 292 -20.19 1.04 -12.79
C GLU A 292 -21.68 0.89 -12.41
N ALA A 293 -22.25 1.84 -11.66
CA ALA A 293 -23.67 1.82 -11.34
C ALA A 293 -24.54 1.83 -12.61
N THR A 294 -24.15 2.61 -13.62
CA THR A 294 -24.90 2.68 -14.88
C THR A 294 -24.77 1.39 -15.70
N SER A 295 -23.61 0.73 -15.70
CA SER A 295 -23.42 -0.52 -16.44
C SER A 295 -24.20 -1.68 -15.81
N VAL A 296 -24.22 -1.78 -14.47
CA VAL A 296 -24.94 -2.85 -13.75
C VAL A 296 -26.43 -2.81 -14.04
N VAL A 297 -27.05 -1.63 -13.97
CA VAL A 297 -28.49 -1.49 -14.23
C VAL A 297 -28.84 -1.89 -15.66
N GLN A 298 -28.02 -1.48 -16.63
CA GLN A 298 -28.21 -1.83 -18.04
C GLN A 298 -28.08 -3.34 -18.28
N VAL A 299 -27.07 -3.99 -17.69
CA VAL A 299 -26.85 -5.44 -17.83
C VAL A 299 -28.00 -6.23 -17.22
N ILE A 300 -28.47 -5.85 -16.02
CA ILE A 300 -29.60 -6.53 -15.37
C ILE A 300 -30.88 -6.41 -16.19
N GLN A 301 -31.14 -5.23 -16.78
CA GLN A 301 -32.30 -5.01 -17.64
C GLN A 301 -32.20 -5.78 -18.96
N HIS A 302 -31.01 -5.83 -19.58
CA HIS A 302 -30.81 -6.46 -20.88
C HIS A 302 -30.80 -7.99 -20.81
N GLU A 303 -30.14 -8.56 -19.80
CA GLU A 303 -30.03 -10.01 -19.58
C GLU A 303 -31.21 -10.58 -18.78
N HIS A 304 -32.21 -9.75 -18.46
CA HIS A 304 -33.40 -10.12 -17.67
C HIS A 304 -33.06 -10.81 -16.33
N TYR A 305 -31.97 -10.41 -15.67
CA TYR A 305 -31.60 -10.97 -14.37
C TYR A 305 -32.58 -10.56 -13.27
N SER A 306 -32.80 -11.47 -12.31
CA SER A 306 -33.63 -11.24 -11.12
C SER A 306 -33.15 -10.02 -10.33
N TRP A 307 -34.09 -9.19 -9.83
CA TRP A 307 -33.79 -8.05 -8.95
C TRP A 307 -33.08 -8.45 -7.66
N LEU A 308 -33.15 -9.73 -7.28
CA LEU A 308 -32.41 -10.31 -6.17
C LEU A 308 -30.88 -10.17 -6.38
N CYS A 309 -30.42 -10.24 -7.63
CA CYS A 309 -29.02 -9.98 -8.00
C CYS A 309 -28.58 -8.57 -7.60
N LEU A 310 -29.37 -7.55 -7.94
CA LEU A 310 -29.08 -6.16 -7.59
C LEU A 310 -29.05 -5.97 -6.08
N LEU A 311 -30.00 -6.57 -5.36
CA LEU A 311 -30.07 -6.49 -3.91
C LEU A 311 -28.81 -7.08 -3.25
N VAL A 312 -28.34 -8.24 -3.71
CA VAL A 312 -27.09 -8.85 -3.23
C VAL A 312 -25.89 -7.94 -3.50
N ILE A 313 -25.76 -7.40 -4.72
CA ILE A 313 -24.67 -6.47 -5.06
C ILE A 313 -24.68 -5.26 -4.12
N VAL A 314 -25.83 -4.60 -3.97
CA VAL A 314 -25.96 -3.39 -3.13
C VAL A 314 -25.66 -3.70 -1.67
N LEU A 315 -26.12 -4.84 -1.15
CA LEU A 315 -25.88 -5.23 0.25
C LEU A 315 -24.40 -5.48 0.52
N PHE A 316 -23.73 -6.26 -0.33
CA PHE A 316 -22.30 -6.55 -0.16
C PHE A 316 -21.45 -5.28 -0.28
N GLU A 317 -21.71 -4.47 -1.29
CA GLU A 317 -20.96 -3.23 -1.53
C GLU A 317 -21.22 -2.17 -0.45
N SER A 318 -22.45 -2.03 0.04
CA SER A 318 -22.77 -1.08 1.13
C SER A 318 -22.09 -1.46 2.44
N VAL A 319 -22.04 -2.74 2.80
CA VAL A 319 -21.29 -3.23 3.98
C VAL A 319 -19.80 -2.91 3.84
N ARG A 320 -19.23 -3.17 2.65
CA ARG A 320 -17.82 -2.93 2.35
C ARG A 320 -17.46 -1.44 2.46
N ILE A 321 -18.21 -0.58 1.78
CA ILE A 321 -18.02 0.87 1.79
C ILE A 321 -18.25 1.43 3.19
N GLY A 322 -19.28 0.97 3.90
CA GLY A 322 -19.60 1.39 5.27
C GLY A 322 -18.46 1.09 6.24
N CYS A 323 -17.84 -0.09 6.15
CA CYS A 323 -16.66 -0.44 6.93
C CYS A 323 -15.45 0.47 6.63
N LEU A 324 -15.15 0.69 5.33
CA LEU A 324 -14.07 1.59 4.90
C LEU A 324 -14.30 3.03 5.35
N TRP A 325 -15.53 3.52 5.22
CA TRP A 325 -15.94 4.84 5.68
C TRP A 325 -15.76 4.99 7.18
N ARG A 326 -16.26 4.04 7.98
CA ARG A 326 -16.14 4.08 9.43
C ARG A 326 -14.68 4.12 9.88
N LEU A 327 -13.82 3.30 9.26
CA LEU A 327 -12.39 3.28 9.57
C LEU A 327 -11.70 4.59 9.22
N THR A 328 -11.90 5.10 8.01
CA THR A 328 -11.26 6.34 7.53
C THR A 328 -11.75 7.56 8.29
N HIS A 329 -13.05 7.64 8.57
CA HIS A 329 -13.64 8.69 9.39
C HIS A 329 -13.11 8.67 10.83
N THR A 330 -12.94 7.49 11.44
CA THR A 330 -12.33 7.36 12.78
C THR A 330 -10.87 7.82 12.77
N LEU A 331 -10.12 7.47 11.72
CA LEU A 331 -8.75 7.95 11.50
C LEU A 331 -8.71 9.48 11.39
N TRP A 332 -9.67 10.10 10.70
CA TRP A 332 -9.76 11.57 10.58
C TRP A 332 -10.16 12.29 11.87
N LYS A 333 -11.03 11.68 12.70
CA LYS A 333 -11.46 12.27 13.97
C LYS A 333 -10.39 12.19 15.06
N ASN A 334 -9.40 11.31 14.93
CA ASN A 334 -8.40 11.09 15.96
C ASN A 334 -7.55 12.36 16.23
N PRO A 335 -7.61 12.93 17.45
CA PRO A 335 -6.94 14.20 17.76
C PRO A 335 -5.41 14.08 17.71
N PHE A 336 -4.85 12.92 18.06
CA PHE A 336 -3.40 12.69 18.05
C PHE A 336 -2.83 12.70 16.62
N LEU A 337 -3.60 12.22 15.65
CA LEU A 337 -3.20 12.20 14.24
C LEU A 337 -3.20 13.62 13.62
N LYS A 338 -4.17 14.45 14.00
CA LYS A 338 -4.22 15.86 13.59
C LYS A 338 -2.99 16.64 14.07
N VAL A 339 -2.62 16.45 15.33
CA VAL A 339 -1.42 17.09 15.92
C VAL A 339 -0.15 16.56 15.26
N TYR A 340 -0.04 15.25 15.05
CA TYR A 340 1.11 14.64 14.38
C TYR A 340 1.33 15.17 12.96
N TRP A 341 0.28 15.27 12.14
CA TRP A 341 0.41 15.80 10.78
C TRP A 341 0.73 17.30 10.75
N LYS A 342 0.23 18.08 11.72
CA LYS A 342 0.64 19.48 11.88
C LYS A 342 2.12 19.61 12.22
N LEU A 343 2.62 18.78 13.14
CA LEU A 343 4.04 18.74 13.51
C LEU A 343 4.91 18.36 12.30
N LYS A 344 4.54 17.32 11.56
CA LYS A 344 5.29 16.87 10.39
C LYS A 344 5.31 17.87 9.23
N LYS A 345 4.25 18.66 9.07
CA LYS A 345 4.19 19.77 8.10
C LYS A 345 5.06 20.97 8.51
N ALA A 346 5.36 21.12 9.80
CA ALA A 346 6.25 22.17 10.30
C ALA A 346 7.73 21.77 10.27
N GLU A 347 8.04 20.48 10.10
CA GLU A 347 9.40 19.93 10.05
C GLU A 347 9.98 19.80 8.63
N GLY A 348 9.16 19.92 7.60
CA GLY A 348 9.57 19.88 6.19
C GLY A 348 9.12 21.13 5.48
#